data_AF-A0A2V5ZU95-F1
#
_entry.id   AF-A0A2V5ZU95-F1
#
_cell.length_a   1.000
_cell.length_b   1.000
_cell.length_c   1.000
_cell.angle_alpha   90.00
_cell.angle_beta   90.00
_cell.angle_gamma   90.00
#
_symmetry.space_group_name_H-M   'P 1'
#
loop_
_entity.id
_entity.type
_entity.pdbx_description
1 polymer ?
#
loop_
_entity_poly.entity_id
_entity_poly.type
_entity_poly.pdbx_seq_one_letter_code
_entity_poly.pdbx_strand_id
1 'polypeptide(L)'
;MTMFRSRRRKIERLDFILAGAQKSGTTALHYFLSKHPNITMGDQQEIHFFDNDAMFVSGADYEQLHKHYPLLALSKIAGDCSPSYIYYEPVAERIWKYNPKIKLLILLRNPVDRAFAHWNMQRFKGREPLDFFDAVREERARIAGAPPGEARRFAYVDRGFYGQQLERLFKFFPREQVKVAKFEKFREHQRETLASIFSFLGCKPLRSVRSKDRNVVPYERAMNWEERIFLYNLFAEDIANVEQMLGWDCSDWKL
;
A
#
# COMPACT_ATOMS: atom_id res chain seq x y z
N MET A 1 27.36 6.47 33.81
CA MET A 1 25.97 6.53 33.33
C MET A 1 25.94 7.31 32.03
N THR A 2 26.15 6.64 30.90
CA THR A 2 26.38 7.30 29.60
C THR A 2 25.05 7.80 29.04
N MET A 3 24.81 9.11 29.09
CA MET A 3 23.68 9.74 28.41
C MET A 3 23.80 9.48 26.90
N PHE A 4 22.97 8.60 26.35
CA PHE A 4 22.72 8.55 24.91
C PHE A 4 22.06 9.87 24.51
N ARG A 5 22.85 10.88 24.12
CA ARG A 5 22.33 12.05 23.41
C ARG A 5 21.78 11.55 22.07
N SER A 6 20.48 11.34 22.00
CA SER A 6 19.79 11.08 20.74
C SER A 6 20.04 12.27 19.81
N ARG A 7 20.94 12.11 18.84
CA ARG A 7 21.20 13.13 17.82
C ARG A 7 19.92 13.28 16.98
N ARG A 8 19.32 14.47 17.05
CA ARG A 8 18.20 14.83 16.18
C ARG A 8 18.67 14.86 14.73
N ARG A 9 17.90 14.27 13.81
CA ARG A 9 18.17 14.25 12.35
C ARG A 9 17.19 15.19 11.64
N LYS A 10 17.69 15.96 10.66
CA LYS A 10 16.84 16.68 9.71
C LYS A 10 16.27 15.71 8.67
N ILE A 11 14.97 15.74 8.45
CA ILE A 11 14.31 14.94 7.41
C ILE A 11 14.38 15.73 6.09
N GLU A 12 15.39 15.45 5.27
CA GLU A 12 15.54 16.06 3.94
C GLU A 12 14.82 15.26 2.85
N ARG A 13 14.80 13.93 3.00
CA ARG A 13 14.06 13.00 2.15
C ARG A 13 13.51 11.85 2.98
N LEU A 14 12.40 11.26 2.53
CA LEU A 14 11.86 10.04 3.12
C LEU A 14 12.78 8.85 2.81
N ASP A 15 12.92 7.95 3.76
CA ASP A 15 13.76 6.76 3.67
C ASP A 15 12.97 5.53 3.18
N PHE A 16 11.66 5.50 3.40
CA PHE A 16 10.78 4.44 2.89
C PHE A 16 9.35 4.91 2.62
N ILE A 17 8.60 4.11 1.85
CA ILE A 17 7.17 4.33 1.60
C ILE A 17 6.42 2.99 1.68
N LEU A 18 5.32 2.96 2.44
CA LEU A 18 4.29 1.91 2.35
C LEU A 18 3.36 2.24 1.18
N ALA A 19 3.72 1.76 0.00
CA ALA A 19 3.14 2.21 -1.28
C ALA A 19 1.90 1.42 -1.71
N GLY A 20 1.55 0.34 -1.00
CA GLY A 20 0.40 -0.45 -1.37
C GLY A 20 0.24 -1.76 -0.62
N ALA A 21 -0.79 -2.53 -0.94
CA ALA A 21 -1.92 -2.16 -1.80
C ALA A 21 -3.14 -1.72 -0.97
N GLN A 22 -3.98 -0.88 -1.56
CA GLN A 22 -5.23 -0.44 -0.91
C GLN A 22 -6.10 -1.66 -0.55
N LYS A 23 -6.67 -1.66 0.66
CA LYS A 23 -7.48 -2.77 1.21
C LYS A 23 -6.72 -4.07 1.50
N SER A 24 -5.39 -3.99 1.58
CA SER A 24 -4.53 -5.11 1.96
C SER A 24 -3.96 -4.99 3.38
N GLY A 25 -4.53 -4.17 4.26
CA GLY A 25 -4.09 -4.05 5.66
C GLY A 25 -3.01 -2.99 5.94
N THR A 26 -2.76 -2.08 5.00
CA THR A 26 -1.77 -1.00 5.14
C THR A 26 -2.01 -0.09 6.35
N THR A 27 -3.26 0.19 6.72
CA THR A 27 -3.56 1.00 7.92
C THR A 27 -3.09 0.32 9.22
N ALA A 28 -3.22 -1.00 9.31
CA ALA A 28 -2.71 -1.76 10.46
C ALA A 28 -1.18 -1.74 10.48
N LEU A 29 -0.53 -1.95 9.33
CA LEU A 29 0.92 -1.86 9.24
C LEU A 29 1.45 -0.45 9.56
N HIS A 30 0.80 0.60 9.06
CA HIS A 30 1.10 1.99 9.40
C HIS A 30 1.03 2.24 10.92
N TYR A 31 0.05 1.65 11.61
CA TYR A 31 -0.02 1.75 13.06
C TYR A 31 1.24 1.17 13.73
N PHE A 32 1.72 -0.01 13.32
CA PHE A 32 2.95 -0.57 13.89
C PHE A 32 4.18 0.26 13.56
N LEU A 33 4.27 0.78 12.32
CA LEU A 33 5.36 1.67 11.90
C LEU A 33 5.39 2.96 12.75
N SER A 34 4.24 3.60 12.97
CA SER A 34 4.13 4.82 13.79
C SER A 34 4.35 4.60 15.28
N LYS A 35 4.32 3.35 15.75
CA LYS A 35 4.69 2.99 17.13
C LYS A 35 6.17 2.66 17.32
N HIS A 36 6.94 2.61 16.24
CA HIS A 36 8.35 2.30 16.34
C HIS A 36 9.19 3.54 16.70
N PRO A 37 9.99 3.52 17.79
CA PRO A 37 10.68 4.71 18.30
C PRO A 37 11.74 5.27 17.33
N ASN A 38 12.25 4.45 16.41
CA ASN A 38 13.20 4.88 15.38
C ASN A 38 12.54 5.24 14.04
N ILE A 39 11.21 5.30 13.95
CA ILE A 39 10.47 5.64 12.73
C ILE A 39 9.63 6.89 12.97
N THR A 40 9.70 7.85 12.06
CA THR A 40 8.75 8.96 11.98
C THR A 40 7.84 8.75 10.78
N MET A 41 6.53 8.73 11.03
CA MET A 41 5.52 8.83 9.97
C MET A 41 5.08 10.29 9.85
N GLY A 42 4.46 10.65 8.73
CA GLY A 42 3.80 11.95 8.56
C GLY A 42 2.71 12.20 9.62
N ASP A 43 2.33 13.47 9.78
CA ASP A 43 1.24 13.91 10.65
C ASP A 43 -0.14 13.34 10.25
N GLN A 44 -0.26 12.85 9.02
CA GLN A 44 -1.42 12.14 8.49
C GLN A 44 -1.02 10.92 7.64
N GLN A 45 -1.96 10.00 7.46
CA GLN A 45 -1.85 8.93 6.45
C GLN A 45 -2.32 9.45 5.09
N GLU A 46 -1.93 8.75 4.02
CA GLU A 46 -2.42 9.00 2.67
C GLU A 46 -2.18 10.44 2.22
N ILE A 47 -0.92 10.91 2.29
CA ILE A 47 -0.53 12.28 1.88
C ILE A 47 -0.80 12.51 0.38
N HIS A 48 -0.78 11.45 -0.43
CA HIS A 48 -1.12 11.51 -1.87
C HIS A 48 -0.28 12.52 -2.66
N PHE A 49 0.97 12.77 -2.23
CA PHE A 49 1.88 13.64 -2.95
C PHE A 49 2.21 13.08 -4.34
N PHE A 50 2.78 11.86 -4.41
CA PHE A 50 3.31 11.32 -5.67
C PHE A 50 2.23 10.95 -6.70
N ASP A 51 1.00 10.69 -6.27
CA ASP A 51 -0.14 10.37 -7.14
C ASP A 51 -1.09 11.55 -7.37
N ASN A 52 -0.66 12.78 -7.05
CA ASN A 52 -1.37 14.00 -7.39
C ASN A 52 -0.66 14.71 -8.55
N ASP A 53 -1.20 14.60 -9.76
CA ASP A 53 -0.58 15.15 -10.96
C ASP A 53 -0.39 16.67 -10.92
N ALA A 54 -1.28 17.39 -10.21
CA ALA A 54 -1.16 18.84 -10.04
C ALA A 54 0.16 19.25 -9.36
N MET A 55 0.74 18.37 -8.52
CA MET A 55 2.00 18.61 -7.82
C MET A 55 3.24 18.52 -8.73
N PHE A 56 3.08 18.04 -9.97
CA PHE A 56 4.19 17.76 -10.88
C PHE A 56 4.13 18.56 -12.20
N VAL A 57 3.12 19.40 -12.42
CA VAL A 57 2.93 20.15 -13.68
C VAL A 57 4.10 21.12 -13.95
N SER A 58 4.57 21.84 -12.93
CA SER A 58 5.63 22.85 -13.04
C SER A 58 6.95 22.43 -12.39
N GLY A 59 7.16 21.12 -12.20
CA GLY A 59 8.21 20.58 -11.34
C GLY A 59 7.74 20.37 -9.90
N ALA A 60 8.26 19.32 -9.26
CA ALA A 60 7.83 18.90 -7.93
C ALA A 60 8.40 19.81 -6.83
N ASP A 61 7.52 20.49 -6.10
CA ASP A 61 7.87 21.16 -4.85
C ASP A 61 7.71 20.20 -3.67
N TYR A 62 8.82 19.60 -3.25
CA TYR A 62 8.84 18.63 -2.16
C TYR A 62 8.60 19.24 -0.78
N GLU A 63 8.67 20.58 -0.62
CA GLU A 63 8.33 21.21 0.67
C GLU A 63 6.87 20.97 1.04
N GLN A 64 5.99 20.84 0.04
CA GLN A 64 4.59 20.47 0.27
C GLN A 64 4.42 19.05 0.83
N LEU A 65 5.37 18.14 0.56
CA LEU A 65 5.46 16.83 1.22
C LEU A 65 6.12 16.96 2.60
N HIS A 66 7.25 17.66 2.68
CA HIS A 66 8.07 17.72 3.89
C HIS A 66 7.42 18.44 5.06
N LYS A 67 6.48 19.37 4.81
CA LYS A 67 5.70 20.04 5.88
C LYS A 67 4.92 19.09 6.79
N HIS A 68 4.65 17.86 6.32
CA HIS A 68 3.98 16.81 7.09
C HIS A 68 4.91 16.11 8.09
N TYR A 69 6.17 16.50 8.18
CA TYR A 69 7.19 15.88 9.01
C TYR A 69 7.85 16.91 9.94
N PRO A 70 8.27 16.51 11.15
CA PRO A 70 9.02 17.41 12.02
C PRO A 70 10.39 17.75 11.41
N LEU A 71 10.78 19.03 11.49
CA LEU A 71 12.09 19.51 11.01
C LEU A 71 13.28 18.75 11.63
N LEU A 72 13.14 18.33 12.89
CA LEU A 72 14.14 17.59 13.64
C LEU A 72 13.49 16.38 14.32
N ALA A 73 13.79 15.19 13.85
CA ALA A 73 13.26 13.95 14.41
C ALA A 73 14.29 13.27 15.32
N LEU A 74 13.81 12.62 16.39
CA LEU A 74 14.63 11.71 17.21
C LEU A 74 14.72 10.30 16.60
N SER A 75 13.88 10.03 15.59
CA SER A 75 13.86 8.78 14.85
C SER A 75 15.08 8.66 13.92
N LYS A 76 15.33 7.44 13.46
CA LYS A 76 16.42 7.17 12.50
C LYS A 76 15.97 7.32 11.07
N ILE A 77 14.71 6.98 10.79
CA ILE A 77 14.14 6.99 9.45
C ILE A 77 12.76 7.62 9.43
N ALA A 78 12.38 8.19 8.28
CA ALA A 78 11.07 8.74 8.02
C ALA A 78 10.40 8.02 6.84
N GLY A 79 9.07 7.89 6.88
CA GLY A 79 8.35 7.30 5.75
C GLY A 79 6.90 7.73 5.63
N ASP A 80 6.36 7.48 4.44
CA ASP A 80 4.99 7.79 4.03
C ASP A 80 4.15 6.51 3.89
N CYS A 81 2.83 6.66 3.89
CA CYS A 81 1.89 5.57 3.62
C CYS A 81 0.72 6.06 2.76
N SER A 82 0.84 5.89 1.45
CA SER A 82 -0.22 6.07 0.46
C SER A 82 -0.39 4.76 -0.34
N PRO A 83 -1.37 3.90 0.04
CA PRO A 83 -1.52 2.56 -0.54
C PRO A 83 -1.86 2.50 -2.04
N SER A 84 -2.18 3.65 -2.62
CA SER A 84 -2.50 3.79 -4.04
C SER A 84 -1.26 3.95 -4.92
N TYR A 85 -0.09 4.21 -4.34
CA TYR A 85 1.14 4.51 -5.08
C TYR A 85 1.64 3.38 -5.97
N ILE A 86 1.50 2.12 -5.54
CA ILE A 86 1.87 0.97 -6.37
C ILE A 86 1.07 0.94 -7.68
N TYR A 87 -0.17 1.43 -7.67
CA TYR A 87 -1.11 1.31 -8.77
C TYR A 87 -0.90 2.35 -9.87
N TYR A 88 -0.63 3.62 -9.53
CA TYR A 88 -0.53 4.66 -10.54
C TYR A 88 0.81 4.63 -11.26
N GLU A 89 0.73 4.70 -12.59
CA GLU A 89 1.89 4.59 -13.48
C GLU A 89 3.02 5.60 -13.20
N PRO A 90 2.77 6.93 -13.11
CA PRO A 90 3.85 7.89 -12.97
C PRO A 90 4.51 7.87 -11.58
N VAL A 91 3.90 7.21 -10.60
CA VAL A 91 4.35 7.28 -9.20
C VAL A 91 5.71 6.64 -9.00
N ALA A 92 5.98 5.50 -9.66
CA ALA A 92 7.26 4.80 -9.52
C ALA A 92 8.45 5.71 -9.91
N GLU A 93 8.34 6.37 -11.06
CA GLU A 93 9.35 7.32 -11.55
C GLU A 93 9.46 8.55 -10.65
N ARG A 94 8.33 9.12 -10.22
CA ARG A 94 8.30 10.30 -9.33
C ARG A 94 8.99 10.01 -8.00
N ILE A 95 8.72 8.84 -7.40
CA ILE A 95 9.39 8.39 -6.17
C ILE A 95 10.88 8.17 -6.41
N TRP A 96 11.27 7.57 -7.55
CA TRP A 96 12.66 7.33 -7.89
C TRP A 96 13.46 8.63 -8.07
N LYS A 97 12.89 9.61 -8.79
CA LYS A 97 13.45 10.98 -8.93
C LYS A 97 13.56 11.68 -7.57
N TYR A 98 12.58 11.46 -6.69
CA TYR A 98 12.61 12.01 -5.33
C TYR A 98 13.67 11.36 -4.45
N ASN A 99 13.88 10.06 -4.48
CA ASN A 99 14.97 9.43 -3.74
C ASN A 99 15.27 8.04 -4.34
N PRO A 100 16.34 7.90 -5.14
CA PRO A 100 16.65 6.61 -5.78
C PRO A 100 17.09 5.54 -4.76
N LYS A 101 17.42 5.92 -3.52
CA LYS A 101 17.80 5.00 -2.44
C LYS A 101 16.63 4.62 -1.51
N ILE A 102 15.41 5.11 -1.79
CA ILE A 102 14.24 4.87 -0.94
C ILE A 102 13.85 3.39 -0.95
N LYS A 103 13.31 2.92 0.17
CA LYS A 103 12.76 1.56 0.28
C LYS A 103 11.25 1.56 0.09
N LEU A 104 10.71 0.58 -0.62
CA LEU A 104 9.28 0.39 -0.81
C LEU A 104 8.79 -0.82 -0.02
N LEU A 105 7.73 -0.63 0.75
CA LEU A 105 6.97 -1.67 1.40
C LEU A 105 5.65 -1.86 0.67
N ILE A 106 5.38 -3.09 0.24
CA ILE A 106 4.13 -3.48 -0.41
C ILE A 106 3.49 -4.61 0.39
N LEU A 107 2.21 -4.49 0.69
CA LEU A 107 1.38 -5.51 1.32
C LEU A 107 0.30 -5.94 0.32
N LEU A 108 0.37 -7.18 -0.18
CA LEU A 108 -0.59 -7.70 -1.14
C LEU A 108 -1.57 -8.66 -0.46
N ARG A 109 -2.83 -8.64 -0.90
CA ARG A 109 -3.92 -9.51 -0.45
C ARG A 109 -4.46 -10.25 -1.66
N ASN A 110 -5.08 -11.41 -1.46
CA ASN A 110 -5.88 -12.07 -2.51
C ASN A 110 -6.68 -11.00 -3.31
N PRO A 111 -6.44 -10.85 -4.63
CA PRO A 111 -7.02 -9.75 -5.41
C PRO A 111 -8.54 -9.80 -5.47
N VAL A 112 -9.15 -10.99 -5.38
CA VAL A 112 -10.60 -11.19 -5.29
C VAL A 112 -11.15 -10.58 -4.00
N ASP A 113 -10.57 -10.94 -2.86
CA ASP A 113 -11.00 -10.42 -1.56
C ASP A 113 -10.67 -8.94 -1.39
N ARG A 114 -9.59 -8.45 -2.02
CA ARG A 114 -9.25 -7.01 -2.07
C ARG A 114 -10.31 -6.22 -2.83
N ALA A 115 -10.73 -6.70 -4.00
CA ALA A 115 -11.78 -6.06 -4.80
C ALA A 115 -13.08 -5.91 -4.02
N PHE A 116 -13.51 -7.00 -3.36
CA PHE A 116 -14.72 -6.99 -2.52
C PHE A 116 -14.61 -6.07 -1.31
N ALA A 117 -13.43 -6.04 -0.67
CA ALA A 117 -13.16 -5.12 0.43
C ALA A 117 -13.17 -3.66 -0.03
N HIS A 118 -12.78 -3.37 -1.29
CA HIS A 118 -12.84 -2.04 -1.86
C HIS A 118 -14.29 -1.63 -2.13
N TRP A 119 -15.09 -2.49 -2.76
CA TRP A 119 -16.52 -2.28 -2.99
C TRP A 119 -17.27 -2.01 -1.67
N ASN A 120 -17.10 -2.86 -0.65
CA ASN A 120 -17.71 -2.65 0.67
C ASN A 120 -17.32 -1.31 1.31
N MET A 121 -16.09 -0.84 1.10
CA MET A 121 -15.67 0.48 1.58
C MET A 121 -16.42 1.62 0.86
N GLN A 122 -16.68 1.50 -0.43
CA GLN A 122 -17.43 2.52 -1.17
C GLN A 122 -18.93 2.48 -0.82
N ARG A 123 -19.50 1.28 -0.61
CA ARG A 123 -20.85 1.08 -0.04
C ARG A 123 -21.01 1.76 1.31
N PHE A 124 -20.10 1.47 2.25
CA PHE A 124 -20.10 2.07 3.59
C PHE A 124 -19.95 3.60 3.56
N LYS A 125 -19.27 4.15 2.54
CA LYS A 125 -19.15 5.61 2.33
C LYS A 125 -20.35 6.23 1.61
N GLY A 126 -21.37 5.45 1.25
CA GLY A 126 -22.54 5.90 0.49
C GLY A 126 -22.24 6.28 -0.96
N ARG A 127 -21.17 5.72 -1.55
CA ARG A 127 -20.65 6.14 -2.88
C ARG A 127 -20.88 5.12 -3.99
N GLU A 128 -21.15 3.87 -3.64
CA GLU A 128 -21.42 2.82 -4.61
C GLU A 128 -22.90 2.46 -4.57
N PRO A 129 -23.71 2.80 -5.58
CA PRO A 129 -25.10 2.39 -5.62
C PRO A 129 -25.30 0.94 -6.05
N LEU A 130 -24.36 0.36 -6.81
CA LEU A 130 -24.53 -0.98 -7.39
C LEU A 130 -24.13 -2.10 -6.44
N ASP A 131 -24.77 -3.25 -6.61
CA ASP A 131 -24.28 -4.50 -6.04
C ASP A 131 -22.93 -4.89 -6.67
N PHE A 132 -22.16 -5.76 -6.00
CA PHE A 132 -20.76 -6.00 -6.33
C PHE A 132 -20.55 -6.43 -7.78
N PHE A 133 -21.34 -7.37 -8.29
CA PHE A 133 -21.10 -7.90 -9.63
C PHE A 133 -21.41 -6.87 -10.73
N ASP A 134 -22.48 -6.09 -10.56
CA ASP A 134 -22.82 -4.99 -11.46
C ASP A 134 -21.78 -3.87 -11.38
N ALA A 135 -21.27 -3.55 -10.18
CA ALA A 135 -20.19 -2.58 -10.00
C ALA A 135 -18.91 -3.00 -10.74
N VAL A 136 -18.58 -4.29 -10.74
CA VAL A 136 -17.44 -4.85 -11.48
C VAL A 136 -17.66 -4.78 -13.00
N ARG A 137 -18.87 -5.08 -13.48
CA ARG A 137 -19.20 -5.00 -14.92
C ARG A 137 -19.13 -3.57 -15.46
N GLU A 138 -19.60 -2.61 -14.66
CA GLU A 138 -19.61 -1.18 -15.02
C GLU A 138 -18.24 -0.50 -14.83
N GLU A 139 -17.29 -1.14 -14.14
CA GLU A 139 -16.00 -0.55 -13.77
C GLU A 139 -15.27 0.05 -14.97
N ARG A 140 -15.14 -0.70 -16.07
CA ARG A 140 -14.39 -0.25 -17.25
C ARG A 140 -15.00 1.02 -17.85
N ALA A 141 -16.32 1.09 -17.95
CA ALA A 141 -17.02 2.26 -18.46
C ALA A 141 -16.87 3.46 -17.52
N ARG A 142 -16.98 3.22 -16.21
CA ARG A 142 -16.80 4.25 -15.17
C ARG A 142 -15.38 4.83 -15.13
N ILE A 143 -14.36 4.02 -15.39
CA ILE A 143 -12.96 4.48 -15.43
C ILE A 143 -12.68 5.27 -16.71
N ALA A 144 -13.14 4.77 -17.88
CA ALA A 144 -12.78 5.36 -19.17
C ALA A 144 -13.26 6.81 -19.38
N GLY A 145 -14.34 7.22 -18.72
CA GLY A 145 -14.92 8.57 -18.84
C GLY A 145 -14.68 9.50 -17.64
N ALA A 146 -14.01 9.04 -16.58
CA ALA A 146 -13.93 9.78 -15.33
C ALA A 146 -12.63 10.59 -15.18
N PRO A 147 -12.67 11.75 -14.50
CA PRO A 147 -11.47 12.44 -14.05
C PRO A 147 -10.55 11.48 -13.26
N PRO A 148 -9.22 11.68 -13.29
CA PRO A 148 -8.28 10.75 -12.64
C PRO A 148 -8.56 10.48 -11.17
N GLY A 149 -9.20 11.41 -10.45
CA GLY A 149 -9.62 11.31 -9.04
C GLY A 149 -10.87 10.44 -8.81
N GLU A 150 -11.78 10.41 -9.77
CA GLU A 150 -13.03 9.66 -9.74
C GLU A 150 -12.86 8.25 -10.30
N ALA A 151 -12.05 8.10 -11.35
CA ALA A 151 -11.60 6.80 -11.85
C ALA A 151 -10.97 5.94 -10.73
N ARG A 152 -10.32 6.58 -9.74
CA ARG A 152 -9.73 5.90 -8.56
C ARG A 152 -10.74 5.14 -7.73
N ARG A 153 -11.95 5.68 -7.65
CA ARG A 153 -12.96 5.31 -6.66
C ARG A 153 -13.59 3.96 -6.96
N PHE A 154 -13.74 3.63 -8.24
CA PHE A 154 -14.45 2.46 -8.72
C PHE A 154 -13.54 1.41 -9.36
N ALA A 155 -12.22 1.59 -9.30
CA ALA A 155 -11.25 0.60 -9.76
C ALA A 155 -11.15 -0.59 -8.79
N TYR A 156 -12.17 -1.46 -8.82
CA TYR A 156 -12.29 -2.64 -7.97
C TYR A 156 -11.48 -3.80 -8.50
N VAL A 157 -11.46 -4.04 -9.81
CA VAL A 157 -10.73 -5.11 -10.47
C VAL A 157 -9.36 -4.62 -10.92
N ASP A 158 -9.29 -3.46 -11.57
CA ASP A 158 -8.08 -2.97 -12.26
C ASP A 158 -6.87 -2.84 -11.30
N ARG A 159 -7.11 -2.39 -10.06
CA ARG A 159 -6.08 -2.30 -9.00
C ARG A 159 -5.58 -3.65 -8.49
N GLY A 160 -6.24 -4.75 -8.86
CA GLY A 160 -5.93 -6.11 -8.44
C GLY A 160 -4.88 -6.82 -9.30
N PHE A 161 -4.56 -6.29 -10.48
CA PHE A 161 -3.50 -6.80 -11.34
C PHE A 161 -2.12 -6.36 -10.82
N TYR A 162 -1.56 -7.10 -9.87
CA TYR A 162 -0.33 -6.72 -9.19
C TYR A 162 0.92 -7.00 -10.01
N GLY A 163 0.90 -7.97 -10.93
CA GLY A 163 2.06 -8.34 -11.74
C GLY A 163 2.61 -7.14 -12.50
N GLN A 164 1.77 -6.49 -13.30
CA GLN A 164 2.16 -5.29 -14.06
C GLN A 164 2.60 -4.12 -13.15
N GLN A 165 1.97 -3.98 -11.98
CA GLN A 165 2.33 -2.94 -11.02
C GLN A 165 3.72 -3.19 -10.41
N LEU A 166 4.05 -4.44 -10.09
CA LEU A 166 5.35 -4.85 -9.58
C LEU A 166 6.44 -4.75 -10.64
N GLU A 167 6.18 -5.19 -11.88
CA GLU A 167 7.10 -5.02 -13.01
C GLU A 167 7.48 -3.55 -13.19
N ARG A 168 6.49 -2.65 -13.12
CA ARG A 168 6.73 -1.21 -13.20
C ARG A 168 7.62 -0.71 -12.05
N LEU A 169 7.41 -1.17 -10.82
CA LEU A 169 8.31 -0.82 -9.72
C LEU A 169 9.74 -1.33 -9.97
N PHE A 170 9.90 -2.56 -10.46
CA PHE A 170 11.20 -3.17 -10.69
C PHE A 170 11.98 -2.56 -11.86
N LYS A 171 11.36 -1.77 -12.73
CA LYS A 171 12.05 -0.93 -13.72
C LYS A 171 12.88 0.20 -13.08
N PHE A 172 12.47 0.67 -11.90
CA PHE A 172 13.10 1.80 -11.21
C PHE A 172 13.87 1.40 -9.95
N PHE A 173 13.43 0.35 -9.27
CA PHE A 173 13.97 -0.06 -7.98
C PHE A 173 14.52 -1.49 -8.05
N PRO A 174 15.77 -1.72 -7.61
CA PRO A 174 16.31 -3.06 -7.47
C PRO A 174 15.55 -3.85 -6.40
N ARG A 175 15.60 -5.18 -6.45
CA ARG A 175 14.80 -6.06 -5.59
C ARG A 175 15.05 -5.83 -4.09
N GLU A 176 16.26 -5.45 -3.72
CA GLU A 176 16.67 -5.18 -2.34
C GLU A 176 16.04 -3.89 -1.78
N GLN A 177 15.49 -3.03 -2.64
CA GLN A 177 14.75 -1.83 -2.24
C GLN A 177 13.24 -2.06 -2.16
N VAL A 178 12.72 -3.23 -2.54
CA VAL A 178 11.28 -3.51 -2.53
C VAL A 178 10.99 -4.74 -1.67
N LYS A 179 10.35 -4.55 -0.52
CA LYS A 179 9.83 -5.64 0.29
C LYS A 179 8.35 -5.80 0.02
N VAL A 180 8.00 -6.93 -0.58
CA VAL A 180 6.62 -7.40 -0.66
C VAL A 180 6.33 -8.32 0.53
N ALA A 181 5.17 -8.14 1.14
CA ALA A 181 4.61 -8.98 2.20
C ALA A 181 3.19 -9.41 1.83
N LYS A 182 2.82 -10.61 2.26
CA LYS A 182 1.51 -11.20 2.01
C LYS A 182 0.59 -10.88 3.19
N PHE A 183 -0.61 -10.39 2.91
CA PHE A 183 -1.58 -9.96 3.92
C PHE A 183 -2.01 -11.11 4.80
N GLU A 184 -2.23 -12.28 4.23
CA GLU A 184 -2.62 -13.50 4.93
C GLU A 184 -1.55 -13.86 5.99
N LYS A 185 -0.27 -13.86 5.60
CA LYS A 185 0.87 -14.03 6.54
C LYS A 185 0.97 -12.89 7.56
N PHE A 186 0.69 -11.65 7.17
CA PHE A 186 0.68 -10.53 8.12
C PHE A 186 -0.42 -10.65 9.18
N ARG A 187 -1.54 -11.30 8.85
CA ARG A 187 -2.62 -11.60 9.81
C ARG A 187 -2.28 -12.78 10.71
N GLU A 188 -1.85 -13.89 10.13
CA GLU A 188 -1.65 -15.15 10.86
C GLU A 188 -0.32 -15.18 11.63
N HIS A 189 0.73 -14.65 11.03
CA HIS A 189 2.11 -14.63 11.55
C HIS A 189 2.59 -13.19 11.74
N GLN A 190 1.78 -12.37 12.41
CA GLN A 190 2.01 -10.91 12.52
C GLN A 190 3.36 -10.54 13.12
N ARG A 191 3.79 -11.21 14.19
CA ARG A 191 5.08 -10.91 14.87
C ARG A 191 6.27 -11.14 13.94
N GLU A 192 6.29 -12.25 13.23
CA GLU A 192 7.35 -12.63 12.29
C GLU A 192 7.37 -11.69 11.09
N THR A 193 6.19 -11.40 10.53
CA THR A 193 6.06 -10.47 9.40
C THR A 193 6.53 -9.07 9.78
N LEU A 194 6.16 -8.56 10.95
CA LEU A 194 6.63 -7.27 11.46
C LEU A 194 8.15 -7.27 11.70
N ALA A 195 8.70 -8.33 12.29
CA ALA A 195 10.15 -8.45 12.50
C ALA A 195 10.91 -8.40 11.17
N SER A 196 10.43 -9.10 10.13
CA SER A 196 10.99 -9.06 8.78
C SER A 196 10.94 -7.65 8.17
N ILE A 197 9.80 -6.95 8.30
CA ILE A 197 9.64 -5.57 7.81
C ILE A 197 10.58 -4.61 8.54
N PHE A 198 10.68 -4.68 9.87
CA PHE A 198 11.61 -3.82 10.61
C PHE A 198 13.05 -4.11 10.24
N SER A 199 13.44 -5.39 10.10
CA SER A 199 14.77 -5.77 9.65
C SER A 199 15.07 -5.19 8.26
N PHE A 200 14.14 -5.28 7.33
CA PHE A 200 14.26 -4.67 6.00
C PHE A 200 14.46 -3.15 6.09
N LEU A 201 13.79 -2.47 7.01
CA LEU A 201 13.97 -1.04 7.27
C LEU A 201 15.24 -0.71 8.11
N GLY A 202 16.06 -1.70 8.48
CA GLY A 202 17.24 -1.48 9.35
C GLY A 202 16.89 -1.15 10.80
N CYS A 203 15.68 -1.52 11.23
CA CYS A 203 15.15 -1.31 12.57
C CYS A 203 15.14 -2.63 13.37
N LYS A 204 15.28 -2.52 14.69
CA LYS A 204 15.09 -3.66 15.60
C LYS A 204 13.60 -4.01 15.69
N PRO A 205 13.23 -5.27 15.99
CA PRO A 205 11.84 -5.61 16.24
C PRO A 205 11.24 -4.81 17.40
N LEU A 206 9.93 -4.56 17.34
CA LEU A 206 9.19 -3.98 18.46
C LEU A 206 9.13 -4.96 19.63
N ARG A 207 9.50 -4.51 20.83
CA ARG A 207 9.51 -5.35 22.04
C ARG A 207 8.10 -5.77 22.49
N SER A 208 7.11 -4.88 22.38
CA SER A 208 5.72 -5.19 22.65
C SER A 208 4.80 -4.19 21.97
N VAL A 209 3.85 -4.66 21.16
CA VAL A 209 2.70 -3.86 20.73
C VAL A 209 1.46 -4.72 20.90
N ARG A 210 0.42 -4.16 21.54
CA ARG A 210 -0.89 -4.79 21.58
C ARG A 210 -1.42 -4.89 20.15
N SER A 211 -1.80 -6.08 19.72
CA SER A 211 -2.60 -6.20 18.51
C SER A 211 -3.87 -5.38 18.70
N LYS A 212 -4.21 -4.57 17.71
CA LYS A 212 -5.51 -3.91 17.65
C LYS A 212 -6.01 -4.05 16.24
N ASP A 213 -7.10 -4.80 16.07
CA ASP A 213 -7.86 -4.75 14.83
C ASP A 213 -8.36 -3.31 14.66
N ARG A 214 -7.97 -2.68 13.55
CA ARG A 214 -8.38 -1.32 13.21
C ARG A 214 -9.04 -1.36 11.84
N ASN A 215 -10.13 -0.60 11.69
CA ASN A 215 -10.81 -0.33 10.42
C ASN A 215 -11.36 -1.57 9.70
N VAL A 216 -12.05 -2.46 10.44
CA VAL A 216 -12.91 -3.47 9.82
C VAL A 216 -14.21 -2.78 9.42
N VAL A 217 -14.38 -2.53 8.13
CA VAL A 217 -15.67 -2.09 7.59
C VAL A 217 -16.60 -3.30 7.69
N PRO A 218 -17.76 -3.21 8.36
CA PRO A 218 -18.72 -4.31 8.37
C PRO A 218 -19.21 -4.54 6.94
N TYR A 219 -19.27 -5.80 6.52
CA TYR A 219 -19.77 -6.16 5.19
C TYR A 219 -21.27 -6.39 5.29
N GLU A 220 -22.02 -5.79 4.36
CA GLU A 220 -23.48 -5.98 4.27
C GLU A 220 -23.82 -7.44 3.93
N ARG A 221 -22.95 -8.10 3.16
CA ARG A 221 -23.07 -9.51 2.77
C ARG A 221 -21.73 -10.16 2.52
N ALA A 222 -21.72 -11.50 2.46
CA ALA A 222 -20.60 -12.26 1.92
C ALA A 222 -20.58 -12.18 0.37
N MET A 223 -19.39 -12.34 -0.21
CA MET A 223 -19.24 -12.60 -1.64
C MET A 223 -19.80 -13.99 -1.95
N ASN A 224 -20.60 -14.12 -3.01
CA ASN A 224 -21.11 -15.42 -3.44
C ASN A 224 -20.07 -16.19 -4.28
N TRP A 225 -20.35 -17.46 -4.55
CA TRP A 225 -19.41 -18.34 -5.25
C TRP A 225 -19.20 -17.96 -6.73
N GLU A 226 -20.25 -17.49 -7.40
CA GLU A 226 -20.18 -17.06 -8.81
C GLU A 226 -19.30 -15.82 -8.97
N GLU A 227 -19.45 -14.84 -8.08
CA GLU A 227 -18.60 -13.64 -8.00
C GLU A 227 -17.13 -14.03 -7.76
N ARG A 228 -16.89 -14.98 -6.87
CA ARG A 228 -15.53 -15.45 -6.55
C ARG A 228 -14.88 -16.11 -7.76
N ILE A 229 -15.57 -17.04 -8.42
CA ILE A 229 -15.06 -17.71 -9.63
C ILE A 229 -14.81 -16.69 -10.72
N PHE A 230 -15.75 -15.78 -10.96
CA PHE A 230 -15.62 -14.78 -12.00
C PHE A 230 -14.36 -13.93 -11.80
N LEU A 231 -14.18 -13.34 -10.60
CA LEU A 231 -13.00 -12.53 -10.33
C LEU A 231 -11.71 -13.35 -10.31
N TYR A 232 -11.73 -14.58 -9.79
CA TYR A 232 -10.54 -15.44 -9.85
C TYR A 232 -10.10 -15.67 -11.30
N ASN A 233 -11.04 -15.99 -12.20
CA ASN A 233 -10.72 -16.20 -13.61
C ASN A 233 -10.11 -14.96 -14.27
N LEU A 234 -10.51 -13.76 -13.85
CA LEU A 234 -9.88 -12.51 -14.31
C LEU A 234 -8.43 -12.39 -13.83
N PHE A 235 -8.13 -12.83 -12.62
CA PHE A 235 -6.81 -12.68 -12.00
C PHE A 235 -5.89 -13.89 -12.14
N ALA A 236 -6.37 -15.03 -12.65
CA ALA A 236 -5.63 -16.30 -12.59
C ALA A 236 -4.23 -16.22 -13.20
N GLU A 237 -4.11 -15.58 -14.37
CA GLU A 237 -2.81 -15.37 -15.03
C GLU A 237 -1.91 -14.41 -14.23
N ASP A 238 -2.46 -13.30 -13.72
CA ASP A 238 -1.69 -12.34 -12.93
C ASP A 238 -1.24 -12.93 -11.58
N ILE A 239 -2.06 -13.76 -10.95
CA ILE A 239 -1.70 -14.50 -9.73
C ILE A 239 -0.51 -15.41 -10.00
N ALA A 240 -0.52 -16.15 -11.12
CA ALA A 240 0.61 -16.99 -11.52
C ALA A 240 1.88 -16.16 -11.78
N ASN A 241 1.73 -14.99 -12.42
CA ASN A 241 2.85 -14.07 -12.65
C ASN A 241 3.43 -13.53 -11.32
N VAL A 242 2.57 -13.15 -10.36
CA VAL A 242 3.01 -12.72 -9.02
C VAL A 242 3.70 -13.85 -8.26
N GLU A 243 3.15 -15.06 -8.33
CA GLU A 243 3.71 -16.28 -7.72
C GLU A 243 5.13 -16.53 -8.22
N GLN A 244 5.34 -16.52 -9.54
CA GLN A 244 6.64 -16.67 -10.17
C GLN A 244 7.59 -15.51 -9.82
N MET A 245 7.12 -14.25 -9.94
CA MET A 245 7.95 -13.07 -9.77
C MET A 245 8.50 -12.91 -8.35
N LEU A 246 7.71 -13.32 -7.35
CA LEU A 246 8.05 -13.21 -5.93
C LEU A 246 8.54 -14.52 -5.32
N GLY A 247 8.46 -15.64 -6.04
CA GLY A 247 8.74 -16.98 -5.50
C GLY A 247 7.83 -17.33 -4.32
N TRP A 248 6.56 -16.90 -4.40
CA TRP A 248 5.57 -17.16 -3.36
C TRP A 248 4.85 -18.48 -3.60
N ASP A 249 4.18 -18.96 -2.56
CA ASP A 249 3.06 -19.88 -2.70
C ASP A 249 1.78 -19.04 -2.65
N CYS A 250 1.01 -19.06 -3.75
CA CYS A 250 -0.26 -18.35 -3.89
C CYS A 250 -1.46 -19.32 -3.95
N SER A 251 -1.32 -20.54 -3.42
CA SER A 251 -2.41 -21.54 -3.44
C SER A 251 -3.67 -21.08 -2.70
N ASP A 252 -3.51 -20.32 -1.61
CA ASP A 252 -4.59 -19.64 -0.87
C ASP A 252 -5.25 -18.47 -1.64
N TRP A 253 -4.73 -18.07 -2.80
CA TRP A 253 -5.34 -17.08 -3.68
C TRP A 253 -6.14 -17.73 -4.81
N LYS A 254 -6.03 -19.05 -4.98
CA LYS A 254 -6.71 -19.83 -6.02
C LYS A 254 -8.08 -20.34 -5.53
N LEU A 255 -8.88 -20.87 -6.45
CA LEU A 255 -10.18 -21.50 -6.14
C LEU A 255 -10.02 -22.83 -5.40
#